data_AF-A0A6B3I629-F1
#
_entry.id   AF-A0A6B3I629-F1
#
_cell.length_a   1.000
_cell.length_b   1.000
_cell.length_c   1.000
_cell.angle_alpha   90.00
_cell.angle_beta   90.00
_cell.angle_gamma   90.00
#
_symmetry.space_group_name_H-M   'P 1'
#
loop_
_entity.id
_entity.type
_entity.pdbx_description
1 polymer ?
#
loop_
_entity_poly.entity_id
_entity_poly.type
_entity_poly.pdbx_seq_one_letter_code
_entity_poly.pdbx_strand_id
1 'polypeptide(L)'
;RGSESEALRITGGGQGDSPYAVEVNAWTDDATGSLHAAFTLADGIPDAITGHWLTALARIANASATAERTAPVTPLQRGLFFQAQMAGAAGHYVAQSWFTFDRRLDTGALAEAMAQVIARHPVVGAGFTTDDDGNPVQLLKAGRRVDVRTVELTTDTEVEALRTRDRASGFDPGEPPLIRLTAVR
;
A
#
# COMPACT_ATOMS: atom_id res chain seq x y z
N ARG A 1 -2.92 -0.84 -19.73
CA ARG A 1 -1.62 -1.40 -20.11
C ARG A 1 -1.39 -0.99 -21.54
N GLY A 2 -0.47 -0.06 -21.76
CA GLY A 2 -0.20 0.48 -23.09
C GLY A 2 0.71 1.69 -23.04
N SER A 3 1.28 2.03 -24.19
CA SER A 3 2.07 3.23 -24.48
C SER A 3 1.18 4.35 -25.04
N GLU A 4 1.69 5.59 -25.12
CA GLU A 4 0.97 6.71 -25.76
C GLU A 4 0.50 6.36 -27.18
N SER A 5 1.31 5.58 -27.91
CA SER A 5 0.99 5.07 -29.26
C SER A 5 -0.15 4.06 -29.30
N GLU A 6 -0.50 3.45 -28.17
CA GLU A 6 -1.58 2.47 -28.04
C GLU A 6 -2.84 3.07 -27.40
N ALA A 7 -2.79 4.35 -27.00
CA ALA A 7 -3.99 5.05 -26.54
C ALA A 7 -5.01 5.11 -27.69
N LEU A 8 -6.22 4.64 -27.42
CA LEU A 8 -7.36 4.69 -28.34
C LEU A 8 -7.70 6.14 -28.66
N ARG A 9 -7.17 6.66 -29.77
CA ARG A 9 -7.59 7.93 -30.35
C ARG A 9 -9.03 7.75 -30.80
N ILE A 10 -9.97 8.42 -30.13
CA ILE A 10 -11.40 8.34 -30.50
C ILE A 10 -11.62 9.02 -31.86
N THR A 11 -10.69 9.90 -32.26
CA THR A 11 -10.72 10.61 -33.53
C THR A 11 -9.53 10.24 -34.42
N GLY A 12 -9.83 9.75 -35.63
CA GLY A 12 -8.84 9.27 -36.56
C GLY A 12 -8.00 10.40 -37.16
N GLY A 13 -6.72 10.49 -36.80
CA GLY A 13 -5.61 11.09 -37.55
C GLY A 13 -5.65 12.58 -37.92
N GLY A 14 -6.82 13.23 -37.94
CA GLY A 14 -7.03 14.61 -38.36
C GLY A 14 -7.26 15.52 -37.16
N GLN A 15 -6.40 16.53 -37.00
CA GLN A 15 -6.57 17.59 -36.01
C GLN A 15 -7.79 18.43 -36.40
N GLY A 16 -8.92 18.24 -35.72
CA GLY A 16 -10.09 19.13 -35.83
C GLY A 16 -11.48 18.49 -35.86
N ASP A 17 -11.63 17.18 -36.04
CA ASP A 17 -12.96 16.57 -36.31
C ASP A 17 -13.59 15.84 -35.11
N SER A 18 -13.15 16.16 -33.88
CA SER A 18 -13.79 15.62 -32.68
C SER A 18 -15.13 16.28 -32.42
N PRO A 19 -16.24 15.52 -32.29
CA PRO A 19 -17.53 16.09 -31.88
C PRO A 19 -17.52 16.53 -30.41
N TYR A 20 -16.43 16.30 -29.67
CA TYR A 20 -16.29 16.61 -28.26
C TYR A 20 -15.39 17.82 -28.04
N ALA A 21 -15.79 18.70 -27.12
CA ALA A 21 -15.00 19.87 -26.72
C ALA A 21 -13.64 19.48 -26.09
N VAL A 22 -13.56 18.30 -25.49
CA VAL A 22 -12.34 17.75 -24.87
C VAL A 22 -12.29 16.25 -25.13
N GLU A 23 -11.17 15.76 -25.67
CA GLU A 23 -10.81 14.34 -25.69
C GLU A 23 -9.75 14.08 -24.62
N VAL A 24 -9.98 13.07 -23.77
CA VAL A 24 -9.05 12.69 -22.69
C VAL A 24 -8.60 11.25 -22.91
N ASN A 25 -7.31 11.07 -23.12
CA ASN A 25 -6.69 9.76 -23.26
C ASN A 25 -5.83 9.48 -22.03
N ALA A 26 -6.17 8.45 -21.26
CA ALA A 26 -5.44 8.08 -20.05
C ALA A 26 -4.98 6.63 -20.09
N TRP A 27 -3.76 6.38 -19.63
CA TRP A 27 -3.16 5.06 -19.58
C TRP A 27 -2.21 4.92 -18.39
N THR A 28 -1.94 3.69 -17.97
CA THR A 28 -0.91 3.40 -16.97
C THR A 28 0.35 2.90 -17.66
N ASP A 29 1.49 3.49 -17.29
CA ASP A 29 2.82 3.06 -17.73
C ASP A 29 3.21 1.76 -17.01
N ASP A 30 3.59 0.75 -17.79
CA ASP A 30 3.82 -0.60 -17.28
C ASP A 30 5.13 -0.73 -16.48
N ALA A 31 6.13 0.12 -16.74
CA ALA A 31 7.43 0.06 -16.07
C ALA A 31 7.42 0.76 -14.71
N THR A 32 6.69 1.87 -14.61
CA THR A 32 6.67 2.74 -13.43
C THR A 32 5.35 2.63 -12.65
N GLY A 33 4.29 2.11 -13.26
CA GLY A 33 2.94 2.09 -12.70
C GLY A 33 2.26 3.47 -12.69
N SER A 34 2.86 4.49 -13.32
CA SER A 34 2.36 5.86 -13.32
C SER A 34 1.11 6.00 -14.19
N LEU A 35 0.13 6.81 -13.74
CA LEU A 35 -1.01 7.19 -14.57
C LEU A 35 -0.63 8.40 -15.43
N HIS A 36 -0.75 8.26 -16.74
CA HIS A 36 -0.59 9.31 -17.74
C HIS A 36 -1.96 9.73 -18.26
N ALA A 37 -2.10 11.01 -18.60
CA ALA A 37 -3.29 11.55 -19.26
C ALA A 37 -2.90 12.64 -20.27
N ALA A 38 -3.45 12.57 -21.47
CA ALA A 38 -3.33 13.56 -22.54
C ALA A 38 -4.69 14.19 -22.84
N PHE A 39 -4.71 15.51 -23.01
CA PHE A 39 -5.91 16.30 -23.30
C PHE A 39 -5.80 16.91 -24.68
N THR A 40 -6.81 16.68 -25.52
CA THR A 40 -6.95 17.36 -26.81
C THR A 40 -8.19 18.21 -26.78
N LEU A 41 -8.04 19.51 -27.05
CA LEU A 41 -9.15 20.46 -27.08
C LEU A 41 -9.59 20.71 -28.51
N ALA A 42 -10.90 20.90 -28.69
CA ALA A 42 -11.44 21.44 -29.95
C ALA A 42 -11.10 22.93 -30.10
N ASP A 43 -11.13 23.43 -31.32
CA ASP A 43 -10.87 24.83 -31.61
C ASP A 43 -11.85 25.75 -30.87
N GLY A 44 -11.32 26.84 -30.30
CA GLY A 44 -12.09 27.83 -29.54
C GLY A 44 -12.34 27.49 -28.07
N ILE A 45 -11.89 26.31 -27.59
CA ILE A 45 -11.94 25.96 -26.17
C ILE A 45 -10.75 26.57 -25.42
N PRO A 46 -10.97 27.32 -24.31
CA PRO A 46 -9.87 27.93 -23.57
C PRO A 46 -8.96 26.91 -22.87
N ASP A 47 -7.65 27.10 -22.97
CA ASP A 47 -6.63 26.28 -22.28
C ASP A 47 -6.79 26.27 -20.74
N ALA A 48 -7.45 27.29 -20.18
CA ALA A 48 -7.75 27.36 -18.75
C ALA A 48 -8.54 26.13 -18.27
N ILE A 49 -9.42 25.57 -19.10
CA ILE A 49 -10.18 24.36 -18.79
C ILE A 49 -9.22 23.18 -18.59
N THR A 50 -8.24 23.00 -19.47
CA THR A 50 -7.18 21.97 -19.34
C THR A 50 -6.38 22.15 -18.04
N GLY A 51 -6.03 23.39 -17.67
CA GLY A 51 -5.35 23.69 -16.41
C GLY A 51 -6.16 23.27 -15.17
N HIS A 52 -7.47 23.50 -15.18
CA HIS A 52 -8.37 23.07 -14.11
C HIS A 52 -8.43 21.53 -14.00
N TRP A 53 -8.56 20.82 -15.12
CA TRP A 53 -8.59 19.35 -15.14
C TRP A 53 -7.27 18.72 -14.71
N LEU A 54 -6.13 19.24 -15.18
CA LEU A 54 -4.81 18.77 -14.77
C LEU A 54 -4.62 18.95 -13.25
N THR A 55 -5.04 20.09 -12.71
CA THR A 55 -5.01 20.36 -11.27
C THR A 55 -5.90 19.37 -10.50
N ALA A 56 -7.11 19.10 -11.00
CA ALA A 56 -8.02 18.14 -10.38
C ALA A 56 -7.43 16.71 -10.40
N LEU A 57 -6.84 16.28 -11.51
CA LEU A 57 -6.18 14.98 -11.61
C LEU A 57 -4.94 14.87 -10.75
N ALA A 58 -4.11 15.90 -10.67
CA ALA A 58 -2.97 15.93 -9.76
C ALA A 58 -3.42 15.79 -8.30
N ARG A 59 -4.51 16.46 -7.93
CA ARG A 59 -5.13 16.30 -6.59
C ARG A 59 -5.63 14.87 -6.37
N ILE A 60 -6.33 14.27 -7.33
CA ILE A 60 -6.81 12.89 -7.22
C ILE A 60 -5.64 11.91 -7.14
N ALA A 61 -4.59 12.08 -7.94
CA ALA A 61 -3.40 11.24 -7.93
C ALA A 61 -2.66 11.35 -6.59
N ASN A 62 -2.47 12.57 -6.07
CA ASN A 62 -1.86 12.79 -4.77
C ASN A 62 -2.69 12.20 -3.64
N ALA A 63 -4.01 12.42 -3.65
CA ALA A 63 -4.92 11.81 -2.69
C ALA A 63 -4.87 10.28 -2.78
N SER A 64 -4.84 9.72 -3.99
CA SER A 64 -4.76 8.28 -4.27
C SER A 64 -3.45 7.63 -3.83
N ALA A 65 -2.36 8.39 -3.75
CA ALA A 65 -1.06 7.95 -3.26
C ALA A 65 -1.02 7.83 -1.73
N THR A 66 -1.86 8.57 -1.02
CA THR A 66 -1.97 8.50 0.45
C THR A 66 -3.24 7.81 0.93
N ALA A 67 -4.19 7.59 0.01
CA ALA A 67 -5.49 7.02 0.30
C ALA A 67 -5.33 5.61 0.88
N GLU A 68 -6.07 5.40 1.95
CA GLU A 68 -6.35 4.08 2.43
C GLU A 68 -7.34 3.41 1.47
N ARG A 69 -7.04 2.17 1.10
CA ARG A 69 -7.82 1.37 0.16
C ARG A 69 -8.28 0.12 0.87
N THR A 70 -9.51 -0.29 0.59
CA THR A 70 -10.02 -1.58 1.04
C THR A 70 -9.93 -2.62 -0.08
N ALA A 71 -9.74 -3.88 0.31
CA ALA A 71 -9.79 -5.01 -0.61
C ALA A 71 -10.53 -6.18 0.06
N PRO A 72 -11.22 -7.05 -0.71
CA PRO A 72 -11.88 -8.21 -0.12
C PRO A 72 -10.86 -9.14 0.57
N VAL A 73 -11.27 -9.76 1.67
CA VAL A 73 -10.49 -10.82 2.32
C VAL A 73 -10.70 -12.16 1.64
N THR A 74 -9.66 -12.99 1.64
CA THR A 74 -9.79 -14.42 1.27
C THR A 74 -10.63 -15.18 2.32
N PRO A 75 -11.19 -16.36 1.98
CA PRO A 75 -11.95 -17.17 2.95
C PRO A 75 -11.17 -17.49 4.24
N LEU A 76 -9.87 -17.79 4.12
CA LEU A 76 -9.01 -18.04 5.27
C LEU A 76 -8.82 -16.77 6.12
N GLN A 77 -8.49 -15.64 5.49
CA GLN A 77 -8.35 -14.35 6.19
C GLN A 77 -9.64 -13.96 6.91
N ARG A 78 -10.81 -14.23 6.32
CA ARG A 78 -12.12 -14.01 6.95
C ARG A 78 -12.27 -14.79 8.25
N GLY A 79 -11.96 -16.09 8.21
CA GLY A 79 -12.01 -16.95 9.40
C GLY A 79 -11.06 -16.46 10.50
N LEU A 80 -9.81 -16.15 10.13
CA LEU A 80 -8.80 -15.65 11.06
C LEU A 80 -9.19 -14.30 11.68
N PHE A 81 -9.72 -13.37 10.88
CA PHE A 81 -10.16 -12.06 11.38
C PHE A 81 -11.33 -12.19 12.36
N PHE A 82 -12.30 -13.07 12.08
CA PHE A 82 -13.39 -13.36 13.01
C PHE A 82 -12.86 -13.97 14.33
N GLN A 83 -11.95 -14.94 14.25
CA GLN A 83 -11.33 -15.54 15.43
C GLN A 83 -10.49 -14.55 16.24
N ALA A 84 -9.78 -13.64 15.57
CA ALA A 84 -9.00 -12.58 16.22
C ALA A 84 -9.91 -11.60 16.99
N GLN A 85 -11.06 -11.23 16.43
CA GLN A 85 -12.04 -10.40 17.14
C GLN A 85 -12.62 -11.09 18.38
N MET A 86 -12.85 -12.41 18.33
CA MET A 86 -13.36 -13.17 19.47
C MET A 86 -12.31 -13.43 20.56
N ALA A 87 -11.06 -13.69 20.19
CA ALA A 87 -9.98 -14.05 21.11
C ALA A 87 -9.29 -12.83 21.74
N GLY A 88 -9.59 -11.62 21.26
CA GLY A 88 -8.85 -10.39 21.59
C GLY A 88 -7.44 -10.38 20.98
N ALA A 89 -6.63 -9.39 21.34
CA ALA A 89 -5.25 -9.21 20.84
C ALA A 89 -4.25 -10.30 21.31
N ALA A 90 -4.73 -11.48 21.70
CA ALA A 90 -3.88 -12.59 22.10
C ALA A 90 -3.09 -13.12 20.90
N GLY A 91 -1.78 -13.32 21.11
CA GLY A 91 -0.77 -13.73 20.11
C GLY A 91 -0.95 -15.05 19.35
N HIS A 92 -2.14 -15.64 19.33
CA HIS A 92 -2.41 -16.96 18.74
C HIS A 92 -2.07 -17.04 17.25
N TYR A 93 -2.35 -15.96 16.50
CA TYR A 93 -2.14 -15.90 15.06
C TYR A 93 -0.89 -15.12 14.64
N VAL A 94 0.01 -14.79 15.59
CA VAL A 94 1.28 -14.16 15.27
C VAL A 94 2.23 -15.20 14.70
N ALA A 95 2.72 -15.00 13.48
CA ALA A 95 3.89 -15.70 12.98
C ALA A 95 5.14 -14.96 13.46
N GLN A 96 6.08 -15.65 14.10
CA GLN A 96 7.34 -15.07 14.56
C GLN A 96 8.50 -15.89 14.00
N SER A 97 9.45 -15.22 13.35
CA SER A 97 10.70 -15.80 12.84
C SER A 97 11.86 -14.96 13.33
N TRP A 98 13.00 -15.58 13.60
CA TRP A 98 14.22 -14.90 14.01
C TRP A 98 15.42 -15.49 13.27
N PHE A 99 16.44 -14.66 13.10
CA PHE A 99 17.64 -15.00 12.37
C PHE A 99 18.83 -14.48 13.17
N THR A 100 19.87 -15.30 13.28
CA THR A 100 21.15 -14.89 13.87
C THR A 100 22.08 -14.45 12.75
N PHE A 101 22.69 -13.28 12.93
CA PHE A 101 23.69 -12.74 12.01
C PHE A 101 25.04 -12.71 12.71
N ASP A 102 26.11 -13.00 11.96
CA ASP A 102 27.50 -12.94 12.40
C ASP A 102 28.07 -11.50 12.41
N ARG A 103 27.26 -10.53 12.02
CA ARG A 103 27.63 -9.12 11.88
C ARG A 103 26.50 -8.20 12.34
N ARG A 104 26.88 -6.97 12.71
CA ARG A 104 25.92 -5.92 13.07
C ARG A 104 25.05 -5.56 11.86
N LEU A 105 23.75 -5.60 12.06
CA LEU A 105 22.77 -5.20 11.06
C LEU A 105 22.60 -3.67 11.06
N ASP A 106 22.56 -3.07 9.87
CA ASP A 106 22.09 -1.71 9.70
C ASP A 106 20.56 -1.69 9.77
N THR A 107 20.05 -1.19 10.89
CA THR A 107 18.61 -1.12 11.18
C THR A 107 17.89 -0.09 10.31
N GLY A 108 18.58 0.95 9.84
CA GLY A 108 18.03 1.94 8.92
C GLY A 108 17.82 1.34 7.53
N ALA A 109 18.85 0.66 7.01
CA ALA A 109 18.77 -0.05 5.75
C ALA A 109 17.69 -1.15 5.76
N LEU A 110 17.55 -1.89 6.87
CA LEU A 110 16.48 -2.90 7.01
C LEU A 110 15.08 -2.25 6.98
N ALA A 111 14.88 -1.12 7.67
CA ALA A 111 13.60 -0.41 7.66
C ALA A 111 13.24 0.10 6.26
N GLU A 112 14.23 0.61 5.51
CA GLU A 112 14.04 1.03 4.11
C GLU A 112 13.72 -0.15 3.20
N ALA A 113 14.44 -1.26 3.34
CA ALA A 113 14.16 -2.48 2.58
C ALA A 113 12.73 -2.99 2.85
N MET A 114 12.27 -2.98 4.11
CA MET A 114 10.90 -3.36 4.44
C MET A 114 9.87 -2.41 3.83
N ALA A 115 10.14 -1.10 3.84
CA ALA A 115 9.27 -0.13 3.17
C ALA A 115 9.13 -0.41 1.67
N GLN A 116 10.22 -0.79 0.99
CA GLN A 116 10.18 -1.21 -0.42
C GLN A 116 9.39 -2.50 -0.64
N VAL A 117 9.54 -3.49 0.26
CA VAL A 117 8.75 -4.72 0.21
C VAL A 117 7.26 -4.42 0.35
N ILE A 118 6.86 -3.58 1.30
CA ILE A 118 5.45 -3.19 1.50
C ILE A 118 4.94 -2.39 0.30
N ALA A 119 5.74 -1.48 -0.25
CA ALA A 119 5.36 -0.72 -1.45
C ALA A 119 5.09 -1.65 -2.65
N ARG A 120 5.92 -2.68 -2.83
CA ARG A 120 5.74 -3.69 -3.89
C ARG A 120 4.64 -4.70 -3.60
N HIS A 121 4.44 -5.06 -2.33
CA HIS A 121 3.49 -6.06 -1.86
C HIS A 121 2.64 -5.50 -0.70
N PRO A 122 1.62 -4.66 -0.99
CA PRO A 122 0.84 -3.96 0.04
C PRO A 122 0.20 -4.86 1.09
N VAL A 123 -0.10 -6.12 0.72
CA VAL A 123 -0.65 -7.15 1.61
C VAL A 123 0.24 -7.43 2.83
N VAL A 124 1.56 -7.24 2.72
CA VAL A 124 2.52 -7.45 3.82
C VAL A 124 2.31 -6.44 4.95
N GLY A 125 1.90 -5.20 4.61
CA GLY A 125 1.60 -4.14 5.57
C GLY A 125 0.11 -3.94 5.81
N ALA A 126 -0.73 -4.90 5.41
CA ALA A 126 -2.17 -4.78 5.48
C ALA A 126 -2.70 -4.88 6.92
N GLY A 127 -3.77 -4.14 7.20
CA GLY A 127 -4.63 -4.33 8.35
C GLY A 127 -5.92 -5.03 7.94
N PHE A 128 -6.83 -5.20 8.88
CA PHE A 128 -8.16 -5.75 8.65
C PHE A 128 -9.19 -4.97 9.46
N THR A 129 -10.30 -4.66 8.81
CA THR A 129 -11.44 -3.97 9.42
C THR A 129 -12.74 -4.49 8.80
N THR A 130 -13.86 -3.90 9.19
CA THR A 130 -15.17 -4.17 8.63
C THR A 130 -15.63 -2.93 7.85
N ASP A 131 -16.19 -3.12 6.66
CA ASP A 131 -16.82 -2.03 5.90
C ASP A 131 -18.21 -1.66 6.44
N ASP A 132 -18.83 -0.64 5.86
CA ASP A 132 -20.14 -0.12 6.29
C ASP A 132 -21.27 -1.16 6.23
N ASP A 133 -21.13 -2.17 5.35
CA ASP A 133 -22.08 -3.27 5.18
C ASP A 133 -21.80 -4.45 6.12
N GLY A 134 -20.80 -4.35 7.00
CA GLY A 134 -20.46 -5.41 7.94
C GLY A 134 -19.53 -6.48 7.35
N ASN A 135 -18.96 -6.29 6.16
CA ASN A 135 -18.07 -7.26 5.54
C ASN A 135 -16.61 -7.01 5.95
N PRO A 136 -15.85 -8.08 6.27
CA PRO A 136 -14.44 -7.95 6.56
C PRO A 136 -13.65 -7.61 5.30
N VAL A 137 -12.78 -6.61 5.42
CA VAL A 137 -11.94 -6.08 4.36
C VAL A 137 -10.50 -5.89 4.83
N GLN A 138 -9.57 -5.98 3.89
CA GLN A 138 -8.16 -5.64 4.11
C GLN A 138 -7.98 -4.14 4.03
N LEU A 139 -7.17 -3.58 4.91
CA LEU A 139 -6.81 -2.17 4.95
C LEU A 139 -5.42 -1.96 4.37
N LEU A 140 -5.35 -1.34 3.20
CA LEU A 140 -4.11 -1.13 2.44
C LEU A 140 -3.78 0.36 2.40
N LYS A 141 -2.55 0.74 2.75
CA LYS A 141 -2.10 2.13 2.63
C LYS A 141 -0.68 2.14 2.07
N ALA A 142 -0.47 2.99 1.08
CA ALA A 142 0.85 3.20 0.52
C ALA A 142 1.75 3.98 1.48
N GLY A 143 3.07 3.83 1.32
CA GLY A 143 4.05 4.57 2.11
C GLY A 143 4.17 4.15 3.58
N ARG A 144 3.62 3.00 3.99
CA ARG A 144 3.84 2.48 5.35
C ARG A 144 5.31 2.09 5.52
N ARG A 145 5.91 2.56 6.60
CA ARG A 145 7.26 2.22 7.06
C ARG A 145 7.15 1.45 8.37
N VAL A 146 8.01 0.45 8.54
CA VAL A 146 8.14 -0.33 9.76
C VAL A 146 9.51 -0.05 10.32
N ASP A 147 9.57 0.63 11.46
CA ASP A 147 10.84 0.90 12.11
C ASP A 147 11.36 -0.35 12.84
N VAL A 148 12.68 -0.47 12.91
CA VAL A 148 13.35 -1.58 13.59
C VAL A 148 13.65 -1.18 15.03
N ARG A 149 12.94 -1.79 15.98
CA ARG A 149 13.21 -1.62 17.40
C ARG A 149 14.55 -2.27 17.73
N THR A 150 15.47 -1.52 18.34
CA THR A 150 16.73 -2.10 18.84
C THR A 150 16.65 -2.31 20.34
N VAL A 151 17.08 -3.47 20.81
CA VAL A 151 17.21 -3.81 22.23
C VAL A 151 18.56 -4.44 22.49
N GLU A 152 19.18 -4.10 23.63
CA GLU A 152 20.44 -4.70 24.07
C GLU A 152 20.09 -5.79 25.08
N LEU A 153 20.44 -7.05 24.81
CA LEU A 153 20.19 -8.20 25.68
C LEU A 153 21.43 -9.08 25.72
N THR A 154 21.76 -9.57 26.90
CA THR A 154 23.07 -10.21 27.12
C THR A 154 23.00 -11.73 27.24
N THR A 155 21.79 -12.29 27.38
CA THR A 155 21.57 -13.72 27.61
C THR A 155 20.47 -14.30 26.73
N ASP A 156 20.60 -15.57 26.37
CA ASP A 156 19.58 -16.29 25.60
C ASP A 156 18.22 -16.35 26.33
N THR A 157 18.24 -16.39 27.66
CA THR A 157 17.02 -16.36 28.50
C THR A 157 16.26 -15.05 28.32
N GLU A 158 16.95 -13.92 28.26
CA GLU A 158 16.33 -12.61 28.01
C GLU A 158 15.74 -12.54 26.60
N VAL A 159 16.44 -13.11 25.60
CA VAL A 159 15.96 -13.18 24.22
C VAL A 159 14.69 -14.02 24.12
N GLU A 160 14.65 -15.19 24.77
CA GLU A 160 13.46 -16.05 24.75
C GLU A 160 12.28 -15.40 25.49
N ALA A 161 12.54 -14.73 26.61
CA ALA A 161 11.52 -13.97 27.33
C ALA A 161 10.98 -12.78 26.52
N LEU A 162 11.84 -12.10 25.75
CA LEU A 162 11.40 -11.08 24.80
C LEU A 162 10.50 -11.69 23.72
N ARG A 163 10.93 -12.78 23.09
CA ARG A 163 10.19 -13.44 22.00
C ARG A 163 8.81 -13.90 22.45
N THR A 164 8.73 -14.52 23.63
CA THR A 164 7.47 -14.95 24.23
C THR A 164 6.52 -13.78 24.49
N ARG A 165 7.03 -12.70 25.10
CA ARG A 165 6.21 -11.49 25.36
C ARG A 165 5.77 -10.78 24.09
N ASP A 166 6.66 -10.65 23.12
CA ASP A 166 6.40 -10.02 21.82
C ASP A 166 5.32 -10.78 21.04
N ARG A 167 5.38 -12.12 21.04
CA ARG A 167 4.34 -12.97 20.45
C ARG A 167 3.02 -12.77 21.18
N ALA A 168 3.03 -12.84 22.53
CA ALA A 168 1.83 -12.75 23.35
C ALA A 168 1.11 -11.40 23.22
N SER A 169 1.84 -10.31 22.94
CA SER A 169 1.24 -8.97 22.77
C SER A 169 0.35 -8.86 21.53
N GLY A 170 0.47 -9.79 20.57
CA GLY A 170 -0.35 -9.81 19.37
C GLY A 170 -0.26 -8.54 18.52
N PHE A 171 -1.32 -8.30 17.77
CA PHE A 171 -1.55 -7.08 17.01
C PHE A 171 -3.03 -6.72 17.12
N ASP A 172 -3.36 -5.43 17.09
CA ASP A 172 -4.69 -4.98 16.74
C ASP A 172 -4.83 -5.05 15.20
N PRO A 173 -5.74 -5.88 14.65
CA PRO A 173 -5.94 -5.96 13.21
C PRO A 173 -6.28 -4.61 12.55
N GLY A 174 -6.92 -3.69 13.29
CA GLY A 174 -7.30 -2.36 12.83
C GLY A 174 -6.16 -1.36 12.79
N GLU A 175 -4.99 -1.68 13.36
CA GLU A 175 -3.82 -0.79 13.42
C GLU A 175 -2.63 -1.31 12.59
N PRO A 176 -2.72 -1.28 11.24
CA PRO A 176 -1.59 -1.65 10.40
C PRO A 176 -0.39 -0.70 10.49
N PRO A 177 0.84 -1.17 10.22
CA PRO A 177 1.13 -2.47 9.63
C PRO A 177 1.23 -3.60 10.66
N LEU A 178 0.66 -4.77 10.36
CA LEU A 178 0.64 -5.95 11.26
C LEU A 178 1.94 -6.75 11.23
N ILE A 179 3.07 -6.04 11.25
CA ILE A 179 4.43 -6.58 11.26
C ILE A 179 5.29 -5.73 12.19
N ARG A 180 6.18 -6.39 12.94
CA ARG A 180 7.15 -5.75 13.84
C ARG A 180 8.53 -6.31 13.56
N LEU A 181 9.54 -5.44 13.62
CA LEU A 181 10.94 -5.80 13.46
C LEU A 181 11.69 -5.42 14.73
N THR A 182 12.40 -6.40 15.31
CA THR A 182 13.26 -6.17 16.48
C THR A 182 14.65 -6.69 16.19
N ALA A 183 15.66 -5.83 16.36
CA ALA A 183 17.07 -6.21 16.35
C ALA A 183 17.54 -6.32 17.81
N VAL A 184 18.04 -7.50 18.17
CA VAL A 184 18.70 -7.74 19.46
C VAL A 184 20.20 -7.59 19.26
N ARG A 185 20.87 -6.94 20.20
CA ARG A 185 22.32 -6.75 20.26
C ARG A 185 22.88 -7.25 21.58
#